data_AF-A0A529MDR3-F1
#
_entry.id   AF-A0A529MDR3-F1
#
_cell.length_a   1.000
_cell.length_b   1.000
_cell.length_c   1.000
_cell.angle_alpha   90.00
_cell.angle_beta   90.00
_cell.angle_gamma   90.00
#
_symmetry.space_group_name_H-M   'P 1'
#
loop_
_entity.id
_entity.type
_entity.pdbx_description
1 polymer ?
#
loop_
_entity_poly.entity_id
_entity_poly.type
_entity_poly.pdbx_seq_one_letter_code
_entity_poly.pdbx_strand_id
1 'polypeptide(L)'
;GYLAHVVAMEEISRASASVGLSYGAHSNLCVNQINRWATPAQKEKYLPALCSGETVGALAMSEPGAGSDVVSLRLRAEKRNDRYVLNGSKMWITNGPDAGTMVVYAKT
;
A
#
# COMPACT_ATOMS: atom_id res chain seq x y z
N GLY A 1 16.27 -9.53 -0.60
CA GLY A 1 15.42 -10.74 -0.73
C GLY A 1 14.57 -10.91 0.52
N TYR A 2 13.55 -11.79 0.50
CA TYR A 2 12.55 -11.89 1.58
C TYR A 2 13.14 -12.17 2.97
N LEU A 3 14.15 -13.04 3.09
CA LEU A 3 14.80 -13.31 4.38
C LEU A 3 15.43 -12.04 4.97
N ALA A 4 16.15 -11.25 4.17
CA ALA A 4 16.74 -9.99 4.63
C ALA A 4 15.67 -8.98 5.08
N HIS A 5 14.50 -8.96 4.42
CA HIS A 5 13.38 -8.12 4.82
C HIS A 5 12.79 -8.55 6.18
N VAL A 6 12.66 -9.85 6.44
CA VAL A 6 12.20 -10.37 7.74
C VAL A 6 13.16 -9.98 8.86
N VAL A 7 14.47 -10.13 8.65
CA VAL A 7 15.48 -9.72 9.64
C VAL A 7 15.41 -8.20 9.91
N ALA A 8 15.28 -7.38 8.86
CA ALA A 8 15.11 -5.93 9.02
C ALA A 8 13.84 -5.58 9.81
N MET A 9 12.71 -6.24 9.50
CA MET A 9 11.45 -6.07 10.23
C MET A 9 11.59 -6.44 11.71
N GLU A 10 12.26 -7.56 12.03
CA GLU A 10 12.49 -7.99 13.41
C GLU A 10 13.29 -6.95 14.19
N GLU A 11 14.42 -6.51 13.65
CA GLU A 11 15.32 -5.58 14.34
C GLU A 11 14.73 -4.17 14.51
N ILE A 12 14.03 -3.66 13.49
CA ILE A 12 13.31 -2.37 13.61
C ILE A 12 12.21 -2.49 14.67
N SER A 13 11.44 -3.58 14.65
CA SER A 13 10.32 -3.78 15.59
C SER A 13 10.78 -4.01 17.03
N ARG A 14 11.97 -4.60 17.23
CA ARG A 14 12.62 -4.76 18.54
C ARG A 14 12.84 -3.40 19.23
N ALA A 15 13.17 -2.38 18.45
CA ALA A 15 13.33 -1.01 18.94
C ALA A 15 11.99 -0.25 19.02
N SER A 16 11.14 -0.37 18.00
CA SER A 16 9.85 0.31 17.96
C SER A 16 8.83 -0.41 17.08
N ALA A 17 7.75 -0.89 17.70
CA ALA A 17 6.64 -1.52 16.99
C ALA A 17 5.93 -0.56 16.01
N SER A 18 5.83 0.74 16.34
CA SER A 18 5.18 1.72 15.46
C SER A 18 5.98 1.99 14.20
N VAL A 19 7.30 2.14 14.33
CA VAL A 19 8.20 2.31 13.18
C VAL A 19 8.24 1.03 12.36
N GLY A 20 8.32 -0.14 13.02
CA GLY A 20 8.25 -1.44 12.35
C GLY A 20 6.97 -1.61 11.53
N LEU A 21 5.81 -1.22 12.08
CA LEU A 21 4.54 -1.26 11.36
C LEU A 21 4.52 -0.32 10.14
N SER A 22 5.01 0.91 10.29
CA SER A 22 5.10 1.88 9.17
C SER A 22 6.02 1.38 8.06
N TYR A 23 7.20 0.86 8.41
CA TYR A 23 8.14 0.27 7.47
C TYR A 23 7.55 -0.96 6.78
N GLY A 24 6.87 -1.85 7.51
CA GLY A 24 6.19 -3.01 6.95
C GLY A 24 5.08 -2.64 5.97
N ALA A 25 4.28 -1.62 6.28
CA ALA A 25 3.24 -1.11 5.38
C ALA A 25 3.83 -0.55 4.07
N HIS A 26 4.90 0.23 4.17
CA HIS A 26 5.59 0.76 2.99
C HIS A 26 6.27 -0.34 2.16
N SER A 27 7.15 -1.12 2.78
CA SER A 27 8.01 -2.09 2.08
C SER A 27 7.27 -3.32 1.58
N ASN A 28 6.36 -3.90 2.37
CA ASN A 28 5.66 -5.13 2.01
C ASN A 28 4.27 -4.86 1.41
N LEU A 29 3.47 -3.95 1.99
CA LEU A 29 2.10 -3.75 1.50
C LEU A 29 2.03 -2.87 0.26
N CYS A 30 2.99 -1.96 0.05
CA CYS A 30 3.04 -1.08 -1.12
C CYS A 30 4.12 -1.52 -2.13
N VAL A 31 5.40 -1.39 -1.76
CA VAL A 31 6.54 -1.63 -2.67
C VAL A 31 6.51 -3.04 -3.25
N ASN A 32 6.33 -4.07 -2.42
CA ASN A 32 6.29 -5.45 -2.90
C ASN A 32 5.09 -5.72 -3.82
N GLN A 33 3.92 -5.09 -3.60
CA GLN A 33 2.78 -5.24 -4.51
C GLN A 33 3.07 -4.65 -5.89
N ILE A 34 3.66 -3.45 -5.94
CA ILE A 34 4.06 -2.81 -7.19
C ILE A 34 5.15 -3.66 -7.88
N ASN A 35 6.16 -4.11 -7.15
CA ASN A 35 7.23 -4.94 -7.70
C ASN A 35 6.72 -6.26 -8.28
N ARG A 36 5.71 -6.89 -7.68
CA ARG A 36 5.17 -8.18 -8.14
C ARG A 36 4.22 -8.03 -9.33
N TRP A 37 3.34 -7.02 -9.31
CA TRP A 37 2.17 -7.01 -10.20
C TRP A 37 2.12 -5.86 -11.20
N ALA A 38 2.91 -4.80 -11.00
CA ALA A 38 2.87 -3.65 -11.90
C ALA A 38 3.54 -3.94 -13.25
N THR A 39 3.16 -3.20 -14.28
CA THR A 39 3.84 -3.24 -15.59
C THR A 39 5.25 -2.64 -15.48
N PRO A 40 6.16 -2.91 -16.43
CA PRO A 40 7.49 -2.29 -16.44
C PRO A 40 7.44 -0.76 -16.32
N ALA A 41 6.56 -0.10 -17.08
CA ALA A 41 6.38 1.36 -17.05
C ALA A 41 5.88 1.86 -15.68
N GLN A 42 5.00 1.12 -15.01
CA GLN A 42 4.55 1.47 -13.66
C GLN A 42 5.67 1.29 -12.63
N LYS A 43 6.48 0.22 -12.75
CA LYS A 43 7.62 0.00 -11.86
C LYS A 43 8.65 1.11 -11.98
N GLU A 44 9.00 1.49 -13.21
CA GLU A 44 9.91 2.61 -13.50
C GLU A 44 9.38 3.92 -12.92
N LYS A 45 8.07 4.16 -13.02
CA LYS A 45 7.44 5.38 -12.49
C LYS A 45 7.43 5.45 -10.96
N TYR A 46 7.10 4.36 -10.26
CA TYR A 46 6.80 4.42 -8.82
C TYR A 46 7.91 3.90 -7.92
N LEU A 47 8.67 2.87 -8.32
CA LEU A 47 9.64 2.24 -7.44
C LEU A 47 10.84 3.13 -7.08
N PRO A 48 11.39 3.99 -7.95
CA PRO A 48 12.57 4.79 -7.59
C PRO A 48 12.35 5.67 -6.35
N ALA A 49 11.25 6.45 -6.32
CA ALA A 49 10.93 7.35 -5.20
C ALA A 49 10.53 6.60 -3.92
N LEU A 50 9.93 5.41 -4.05
CA LEU A 50 9.61 4.57 -2.91
C LEU A 50 10.87 3.91 -2.32
N CYS A 51 11.74 3.36 -3.17
CA CYS A 51 12.97 2.68 -2.74
C CYS A 51 14.04 3.64 -2.20
N SER A 52 14.08 4.89 -2.67
CA SER A 52 14.96 5.93 -2.12
C SER A 52 14.48 6.45 -0.75
N GLY A 53 13.20 6.25 -0.41
CA GLY A 53 12.57 6.81 0.77
C GLY A 53 12.15 8.27 0.62
N GLU A 54 12.22 8.86 -0.58
CA GLU A 54 11.70 10.20 -0.87
C GLU A 54 10.20 10.30 -0.57
N THR A 55 9.46 9.22 -0.81
CA THR A 55 8.05 9.10 -0.44
C THR A 55 7.77 7.78 0.28
N VAL A 56 6.80 7.80 1.19
CA VAL A 56 6.28 6.58 1.82
C VAL A 56 5.07 6.06 1.07
N GLY A 57 4.81 4.76 1.27
CA GLY A 57 3.78 4.02 0.56
C GLY A 57 2.74 3.48 1.53
N ALA A 58 1.51 3.29 1.04
CA ALA A 58 0.41 2.73 1.80
C ALA A 58 -0.40 1.69 0.99
N LEU A 59 -1.15 0.85 1.70
CA LEU A 59 -2.15 -0.05 1.16
C LEU A 59 -3.51 0.30 1.75
N ALA A 60 -4.46 0.65 0.88
CA ALA A 60 -5.82 1.01 1.27
C ALA A 60 -6.82 -0.09 0.89
N MET A 61 -7.11 -0.93 1.87
CA MET A 61 -7.97 -2.10 1.71
C MET A 61 -9.22 -2.00 2.60
N SER A 62 -9.03 -1.89 3.92
CA SER A 62 -10.09 -1.87 4.93
C SER A 62 -11.03 -0.65 4.82
N GLU A 63 -12.30 -0.87 5.19
CA GLU A 63 -13.38 0.12 5.19
C GLU A 63 -14.18 0.04 6.50
N PRO A 64 -14.97 1.06 6.88
CA PRO A 64 -15.77 1.03 8.11
C PRO A 64 -16.71 -0.17 8.27
N GLY A 65 -17.12 -0.79 7.15
CA GLY A 65 -17.96 -2.00 7.13
C GLY A 65 -17.28 -3.24 6.56
N ALA A 66 -15.97 -3.20 6.28
CA ALA A 66 -15.24 -4.32 5.67
C ALA A 66 -13.78 -4.35 6.15
N GLY A 67 -13.48 -5.23 7.11
CA GLY A 67 -12.13 -5.49 7.64
C GLY A 67 -11.67 -6.92 7.32
N SER A 68 -12.11 -7.90 8.11
CA SER A 68 -11.83 -9.32 7.83
C SER A 68 -12.56 -9.80 6.57
N ASP A 69 -13.81 -9.36 6.36
CA ASP A 69 -14.57 -9.61 5.13
C ASP A 69 -14.26 -8.54 4.07
N VAL A 70 -13.03 -8.60 3.53
CA VAL A 70 -12.56 -7.65 2.50
C VAL A 70 -13.34 -7.76 1.20
N VAL A 71 -13.94 -8.92 0.89
CA VAL A 71 -14.72 -9.13 -0.34
C VAL A 71 -15.99 -8.26 -0.33
N SER A 72 -16.49 -7.93 0.86
CA SER A 72 -17.64 -7.03 1.06
C SER A 72 -17.32 -5.54 0.97
N LEU A 73 -16.07 -5.14 0.65
CA LEU A 73 -15.72 -3.73 0.42
C LEU A 73 -16.64 -3.08 -0.61
N ARG A 74 -16.87 -1.77 -0.45
CA ARG A 74 -17.87 -0.99 -1.20
C ARG A 74 -17.28 0.14 -2.03
N LEU A 75 -16.04 0.56 -1.79
CA LEU A 75 -15.40 1.59 -2.62
C LEU A 75 -15.45 1.17 -4.09
N ARG A 76 -16.02 2.01 -4.94
CA ARG A 76 -16.22 1.75 -6.37
C ARG A 76 -15.13 2.40 -7.21
N ALA A 77 -14.68 1.71 -8.24
CA ALA A 77 -13.81 2.21 -9.30
C ALA A 77 -14.58 2.17 -10.62
N GLU A 78 -15.19 3.28 -11.02
CA GLU A 78 -15.95 3.38 -12.25
C GLU A 78 -15.03 3.78 -13.41
N LYS A 79 -14.98 2.97 -14.48
CA LYS A 79 -14.23 3.34 -15.68
C LYS A 79 -14.93 4.50 -16.39
N ARG A 80 -14.23 5.62 -16.56
CA ARG A 80 -14.67 6.78 -17.34
C ARG A 80 -13.58 7.16 -18.32
N ASN A 81 -13.80 6.82 -19.59
CA ASN A 81 -12.83 6.99 -20.67
C ASN A 81 -11.52 6.22 -20.40
N ASP A 82 -10.41 6.96 -20.27
CA ASP A 82 -9.05 6.49 -20.07
C ASP A 82 -8.65 6.34 -18.59
N ARG A 83 -9.57 6.61 -17.66
CA ARG A 83 -9.31 6.58 -16.21
C ARG A 83 -10.41 5.88 -15.42
N TYR A 84 -10.11 5.59 -14.15
CA TYR A 84 -11.09 5.17 -13.17
C TYR A 84 -11.40 6.32 -12.21
N VAL A 85 -12.68 6.49 -11.87
CA VAL A 85 -13.14 7.39 -10.81
C VAL A 85 -13.40 6.55 -9.57
N LEU A 86 -12.67 6.82 -8.49
CA LEU A 86 -12.84 6.12 -7.21
C LEU A 86 -13.82 6.88 -6.32
N ASN A 87 -14.82 6.19 -5.75
CA ASN A 87 -15.77 6.77 -4.82
C ASN A 87 -16.03 5.84 -3.63
N GLY A 88 -15.81 6.36 -2.42
CA GLY A 88 -15.93 5.62 -1.16
C GLY A 88 -14.94 6.13 -0.11
N SER A 89 -14.81 5.39 0.98
CA SER A 89 -13.89 5.71 2.08
C SER A 89 -13.09 4.48 2.49
N LYS A 90 -11.84 4.70 2.90
CA LYS A 90 -10.98 3.68 3.50
C LYS A 90 -10.74 4.02 4.97
N MET A 91 -10.42 3.01 5.78
CA MET A 91 -10.30 3.15 7.23
C MET A 91 -9.05 2.44 7.74
N TRP A 92 -8.34 3.10 8.66
CA TRP A 92 -7.14 2.57 9.34
C TRP A 92 -5.99 2.25 8.38
N ILE A 93 -5.71 3.17 7.47
CA ILE A 93 -4.63 3.02 6.50
C ILE A 93 -3.34 3.52 7.13
N THR A 94 -2.45 2.58 7.49
CA THR A 94 -1.09 2.90 7.93
C THR A 94 -0.39 3.75 6.87
N ASN A 95 0.28 4.82 7.30
CA ASN A 95 0.90 5.86 6.47
C ASN A 95 -0.08 6.67 5.60
N GLY A 96 -1.40 6.49 5.76
CA GLY A 96 -2.42 7.09 4.88
C GLY A 96 -2.28 8.61 4.67
N PRO A 97 -2.12 9.42 5.73
CA PRO A 97 -1.96 10.87 5.60
C PRO A 97 -0.66 11.31 4.89
N ASP A 98 0.40 10.52 4.98
CA ASP A 98 1.75 10.90 4.54
C ASP A 98 2.19 10.20 3.23
N ALA A 99 1.38 9.25 2.73
CA ALA A 99 1.75 8.42 1.59
C ALA A 99 1.74 9.21 0.26
N GLY A 100 2.88 9.23 -0.42
CA GLY A 100 3.00 9.76 -1.79
C GLY A 100 2.48 8.77 -2.85
N THR A 101 2.43 7.47 -2.53
CA THR A 101 1.85 6.43 -3.39
C THR A 101 1.00 5.46 -2.56
N MET A 102 -0.16 5.08 -3.10
CA MET A 102 -1.10 4.18 -2.41
C MET A 102 -1.63 3.10 -3.35
N VAL A 103 -1.61 1.85 -2.89
CA VAL A 103 -2.28 0.72 -3.55
C VAL A 103 -3.71 0.61 -3.00
N VAL A 104 -4.71 0.88 -3.83
CA VAL A 104 -6.12 0.95 -3.39
C VAL A 104 -6.91 -0.23 -3.95
N TYR A 105 -7.63 -0.93 -3.06
CA TYR A 105 -8.58 -1.98 -3.45
C TYR A 105 -9.97 -1.39 -3.66
N ALA A 106 -10.59 -1.72 -4.78
CA ALA A 106 -11.89 -1.18 -5.20
C ALA A 106 -12.69 -2.24 -5.98
N LYS A 107 -14.03 -2.09 -5.98
CA LYS A 107 -14.92 -2.85 -6.87
C LYS A 107 -15.13 -2.10 -8.18
N THR A 108 -14.89 -2.77 -9.30
CA THR A 108 -15.17 -2.26 -10.65
C THR A 108 -16.61 -2.50 -11.06
#